data_AF-A1ATU2-F1
#
_entry.id   AF-A1ATU2-F1
#
_cell.length_a   1.000
_cell.length_b   1.000
_cell.length_c   1.000
_cell.angle_alpha   90.00
_cell.angle_beta   90.00
_cell.angle_gamma   90.00
#
_symmetry.space_group_name_H-M   'P 1'
#
loop_
_entity.id
_entity.type
_entity.pdbx_description
1 polymer ?
#
loop_
_entity_poly.entity_id
_entity_poly.type
_entity_poly.pdbx_seq_one_letter_code
_entity_poly.pdbx_strand_id
1 'polypeptide(L)'
;MPEIIPAKVNLDFPLGHHLHCMIAQLPNRLARAATGFAVVDPDDAWRMVSSVLELVAAGEGNFKKLHILLFPETCLPMARFDDMLGVIARSFRPDTVTIFGVEHVRLRDYRALLERFREDNAQALALVDRDIDSGDVLDMPVNWCCIAIKESDGNLRVFLEAKSHPFHGEEYIDKFHDLYRGRHFYLFRSYPACFNFMAIICLDYLYRDMYASNIRQIIDHADTLFFKTRQGLNALFVIQCNPKPEHRAYRDVLSGFYGEYLEETPGVRETVTVFGNASGESWMEDIPQANGFGNSSVVINRKHRLARVALPEISSDDFDGAPFCRLRFGRGTRLLYFNLPHEHQLDPRTSRISLKVHAVMGVDDTGVWHKLKVGGSTSGYELARAPGQ
;
A
#
# COMPACT_ATOMS: atom_id res chain seq x y z
N MET A 1 -2.96 4.58 20.29
CA MET A 1 -3.24 4.67 18.85
C MET A 1 -2.23 5.58 18.19
N PRO A 2 -1.87 5.34 16.92
CA PRO A 2 -0.90 6.16 16.18
C PRO A 2 -1.38 7.61 15.99
N GLU A 3 -0.49 8.59 15.99
CA GLU A 3 -0.82 9.97 15.63
C GLU A 3 -0.84 10.13 14.08
N ILE A 4 -1.82 10.83 13.52
CA ILE A 4 -1.82 11.12 12.08
C ILE A 4 -1.02 12.41 11.82
N ILE A 5 0.12 12.27 11.16
CA ILE A 5 1.04 13.35 10.82
C ILE A 5 0.71 13.87 9.42
N PRO A 6 0.24 15.12 9.26
CA PRO A 6 0.02 15.69 7.94
C PRO A 6 1.35 16.05 7.27
N ALA A 7 1.62 15.50 6.09
CA ALA A 7 2.79 15.80 5.27
C ALA A 7 2.35 16.47 3.96
N LYS A 8 2.78 17.72 3.72
CA LYS A 8 2.55 18.38 2.43
C LYS A 8 3.61 17.93 1.44
N VAL A 9 3.21 17.56 0.22
CA VAL A 9 4.12 17.11 -0.84
C VAL A 9 3.79 17.79 -2.17
N ASN A 10 4.82 18.08 -2.96
CA ASN A 10 4.72 18.74 -4.25
C ASN A 10 4.55 17.72 -5.39
N LEU A 11 3.30 17.37 -5.69
CA LEU A 11 2.92 16.44 -6.75
C LEU A 11 1.93 17.13 -7.71
N ASP A 12 2.32 17.26 -8.98
CA ASP A 12 1.52 17.87 -10.04
C ASP A 12 0.73 16.80 -10.82
N PHE A 13 -0.05 16.01 -10.08
CA PHE A 13 -0.91 15.01 -10.70
C PHE A 13 -1.97 15.65 -11.61
N PRO A 14 -2.28 15.02 -12.77
CA PRO A 14 -3.16 15.61 -13.76
C PRO A 14 -4.59 15.76 -13.23
N LEU A 15 -5.09 17.01 -13.24
CA LEU A 15 -6.45 17.33 -12.84
C LEU A 15 -7.49 16.71 -13.79
N GLY A 16 -8.56 16.14 -13.24
CA GLY A 16 -9.66 15.57 -14.01
C GLY A 16 -9.32 14.27 -14.77
N HIS A 17 -8.11 13.72 -14.57
CA HIS A 17 -7.69 12.44 -15.12
C HIS A 17 -7.46 11.42 -14.02
N HIS A 18 -7.50 10.15 -14.39
CA HIS A 18 -7.15 9.06 -13.48
C HIS A 18 -5.65 9.00 -13.25
N LEU A 19 -5.25 8.54 -12.07
CA LEU A 19 -3.86 8.22 -11.81
C LEU A 19 -3.57 6.79 -12.25
N HIS A 20 -2.31 6.44 -12.50
CA HIS A 20 -1.92 5.08 -12.79
C HIS A 20 -1.16 4.50 -11.61
N CYS A 21 -1.57 3.29 -11.21
CA CYS A 21 -1.04 2.57 -10.07
C CYS A 21 -0.56 1.18 -10.51
N MET A 22 0.55 0.74 -9.95
CA MET A 22 1.08 -0.60 -10.12
C MET A 22 1.33 -1.25 -8.77
N ILE A 23 0.78 -2.45 -8.57
CA ILE A 23 1.15 -3.32 -7.45
C ILE A 23 2.15 -4.35 -7.97
N ALA A 24 3.31 -4.42 -7.35
CA ALA A 24 4.28 -5.49 -7.53
C ALA A 24 3.96 -6.62 -6.53
N GLN A 25 3.08 -7.55 -6.92
CA GLN A 25 2.78 -8.74 -6.13
C GLN A 25 3.93 -9.73 -6.29
N LEU A 26 4.99 -9.54 -5.51
CA LEU A 26 6.25 -10.30 -5.56
C LEU A 26 6.30 -11.39 -4.48
N PRO A 27 7.04 -12.48 -4.70
CA PRO A 27 7.27 -13.47 -3.66
C PRO A 27 8.09 -12.87 -2.53
N ASN A 28 7.74 -13.21 -1.30
CA ASN A 28 8.53 -12.90 -0.13
C ASN A 28 8.90 -14.19 0.62
N ARG A 29 10.19 -14.40 0.89
CA ARG A 29 10.69 -15.57 1.61
C ARG A 29 11.35 -15.10 2.89
N LEU A 30 10.67 -15.33 4.01
CA LEU A 30 11.07 -14.79 5.30
C LEU A 30 11.41 -15.90 6.28
N ALA A 31 12.59 -15.79 6.89
CA ALA A 31 13.00 -16.61 8.01
C ALA A 31 13.14 -15.75 9.26
N ARG A 32 13.09 -16.40 10.42
CA ARG A 32 13.38 -15.75 11.68
C ARG A 32 14.84 -15.34 11.76
N ALA A 33 15.05 -14.19 12.35
CA ALA A 33 16.34 -13.63 12.68
C ALA A 33 16.27 -12.99 14.07
N ALA A 34 17.43 -12.58 14.59
CA ALA A 34 17.50 -11.85 15.87
C ALA A 34 16.71 -10.53 15.86
N THR A 35 16.41 -9.99 14.67
CA THR A 35 15.64 -8.76 14.47
C THR A 35 14.20 -9.05 14.02
N GLY A 36 13.64 -10.24 14.25
CA GLY A 36 12.29 -10.59 13.80
C GLY A 36 12.34 -11.38 12.49
N PHE A 37 11.80 -10.86 11.39
CA PHE A 37 11.83 -11.53 10.09
C PHE A 37 12.86 -10.89 9.15
N ALA A 38 13.68 -11.73 8.53
CA ALA A 38 14.66 -11.35 7.52
C ALA A 38 14.40 -12.08 6.20
N VAL A 39 14.80 -11.46 5.10
CA VAL A 39 14.70 -12.06 3.77
C VAL A 39 15.75 -13.17 3.62
N VAL A 40 15.31 -14.38 3.26
CA VAL A 40 16.17 -15.58 3.20
C VAL A 40 17.27 -15.46 2.13
N ASP A 41 16.90 -14.99 0.94
CA ASP A 41 17.80 -14.86 -0.21
C ASP A 41 17.86 -13.39 -0.67
N PRO A 42 18.63 -12.51 0.02
CA PRO A 42 18.62 -11.07 -0.23
C PRO A 42 18.94 -10.67 -1.68
N ASP A 43 19.88 -11.35 -2.32
CA ASP A 43 20.28 -11.04 -3.69
C ASP A 43 19.22 -11.44 -4.72
N ASP A 44 18.50 -12.54 -4.49
CA ASP A 44 17.40 -12.97 -5.35
C ASP A 44 16.18 -12.05 -5.19
N ALA A 45 15.86 -11.70 -3.94
CA ALA A 45 14.81 -10.71 -3.66
C ALA A 45 15.14 -9.35 -4.31
N TRP A 46 16.39 -8.90 -4.19
CA TRP A 46 16.85 -7.68 -4.83
C TRP A 46 16.79 -7.76 -6.36
N ARG A 47 17.17 -8.87 -6.97
CA ARG A 47 17.09 -9.06 -8.42
C ARG A 47 15.64 -8.91 -8.90
N MET A 48 14.70 -9.51 -8.17
CA MET A 48 13.27 -9.37 -8.47
C MET A 48 12.81 -7.92 -8.33
N VAL A 49 13.10 -7.25 -7.22
CA VAL A 49 12.76 -5.82 -7.02
C VAL A 49 13.38 -4.95 -8.11
N SER A 50 14.68 -5.12 -8.38
CA SER A 50 15.43 -4.36 -9.39
C SER A 50 14.83 -4.49 -10.77
N SER A 51 14.41 -5.70 -11.18
CA SER A 51 13.77 -5.90 -12.48
C SER A 51 12.49 -5.07 -12.66
N VAL A 52 11.75 -4.84 -11.58
CA VAL A 52 10.56 -3.97 -11.57
C VAL A 52 10.97 -2.50 -11.66
N LEU A 53 12.01 -2.10 -10.92
CA LEU A 53 12.53 -0.73 -10.98
C LEU A 53 13.06 -0.39 -12.37
N GLU A 54 13.78 -1.31 -13.01
CA GLU A 54 14.28 -1.16 -14.38
C GLU A 54 13.14 -1.00 -15.38
N LEU A 55 12.09 -1.81 -15.28
CA LEU A 55 10.89 -1.70 -16.11
C LEU A 55 10.23 -0.32 -15.97
N VAL A 56 10.09 0.17 -14.73
CA VAL A 56 9.48 1.47 -14.44
C VAL A 56 10.35 2.62 -14.91
N ALA A 57 11.66 2.54 -14.69
CA ALA A 57 12.65 3.52 -15.13
C ALA A 57 12.71 3.63 -16.65
N ALA A 58 12.70 2.51 -17.37
CA ALA A 58 12.62 2.49 -18.83
C ALA A 58 11.35 3.19 -19.32
N GLY A 59 10.24 3.03 -18.59
CA GLY A 59 9.02 3.80 -18.80
C GLY A 59 8.35 3.56 -20.16
N GLU A 60 8.59 2.41 -20.78
CA GLU A 60 8.07 2.11 -22.12
C GLU A 60 6.53 2.13 -22.17
N GLY A 61 5.99 2.59 -23.30
CA GLY A 61 4.55 2.63 -23.54
C GLY A 61 3.78 3.49 -22.53
N ASN A 62 2.94 2.85 -21.71
CA ASN A 62 2.12 3.52 -20.70
C ASN A 62 2.79 3.61 -19.32
N PHE A 63 3.93 2.95 -19.08
CA PHE A 63 4.61 3.02 -17.78
C PHE A 63 5.22 4.38 -17.51
N LYS A 64 5.51 5.18 -18.54
CA LYS A 64 5.81 6.61 -18.39
C LYS A 64 4.76 7.44 -17.67
N LYS A 65 3.54 6.92 -17.52
CA LYS A 65 2.42 7.56 -16.81
C LYS A 65 2.20 6.96 -15.41
N LEU A 66 3.04 6.03 -14.98
CA LEU A 66 2.91 5.45 -13.64
C LEU A 66 3.12 6.54 -12.61
N HIS A 67 2.15 6.72 -11.71
CA HIS A 67 2.22 7.69 -10.63
C HIS A 67 2.51 7.00 -9.29
N ILE A 68 2.04 5.76 -9.11
CA ILE A 68 2.13 5.07 -7.81
C ILE A 68 2.61 3.63 -8.02
N LEU A 69 3.66 3.26 -7.31
CA LEU A 69 4.23 1.91 -7.28
C LEU A 69 4.19 1.36 -5.87
N LEU A 70 3.58 0.19 -5.69
CA LEU A 70 3.53 -0.52 -4.42
C LEU A 70 4.34 -1.80 -4.49
N PHE A 71 5.20 -2.02 -3.51
CA PHE A 71 5.78 -3.31 -3.19
C PHE A 71 5.20 -3.85 -1.88
N PRO A 72 5.26 -5.17 -1.65
CA PRO A 72 4.69 -5.78 -0.45
C PRO A 72 5.44 -5.38 0.84
N GLU A 73 4.85 -5.76 1.97
CA GLU A 73 5.50 -5.69 3.29
C GLU A 73 6.76 -6.58 3.31
N THR A 74 7.83 -6.11 3.96
CA THR A 74 9.07 -6.85 4.23
C THR A 74 9.74 -7.42 2.96
N CYS A 75 9.55 -6.82 1.78
CA CYS A 75 10.05 -7.40 0.53
C CYS A 75 11.48 -6.98 0.18
N LEU A 76 11.96 -5.86 0.73
CA LEU A 76 13.29 -5.31 0.44
C LEU A 76 14.28 -5.68 1.56
N PRO A 77 15.42 -6.32 1.25
CA PRO A 77 16.50 -6.46 2.21
C PRO A 77 17.07 -5.10 2.62
N MET A 78 17.34 -4.90 3.90
CA MET A 78 17.83 -3.63 4.45
C MET A 78 19.14 -3.20 3.80
N ALA A 79 20.01 -4.16 3.47
CA ALA A 79 21.27 -3.92 2.78
C ALA A 79 21.11 -3.26 1.39
N ARG A 80 19.90 -3.31 0.80
CA ARG A 80 19.55 -2.75 -0.51
C ARG A 80 18.70 -1.48 -0.42
N PHE A 81 18.47 -0.96 0.79
CA PHE A 81 17.66 0.23 1.01
C PHE A 81 18.20 1.45 0.22
N ASP A 82 19.50 1.69 0.29
CA ASP A 82 20.13 2.80 -0.43
C ASP A 82 20.18 2.57 -1.95
N ASP A 83 20.31 1.33 -2.40
CA ASP A 83 20.25 0.98 -3.82
C ASP A 83 18.86 1.29 -4.40
N MET A 84 17.80 0.91 -3.67
CA MET A 84 16.40 1.22 -3.99
C MET A 84 16.17 2.73 -4.12
N LEU A 85 16.54 3.52 -3.11
CA LEU A 85 16.40 4.97 -3.13
C LEU A 85 17.24 5.60 -4.25
N GLY A 86 18.45 5.09 -4.49
CA GLY A 86 19.32 5.56 -5.55
C GLY A 86 18.71 5.39 -6.95
N VAL A 87 18.04 4.26 -7.21
CA VAL A 87 17.34 4.02 -8.49
C VAL A 87 16.13 4.96 -8.65
N ILE A 88 15.32 5.14 -7.60
CA ILE A 88 14.18 6.07 -7.63
C ILE A 88 14.66 7.51 -7.89
N ALA A 89 15.66 7.97 -7.14
CA ALA A 89 16.23 9.32 -7.25
C ALA A 89 16.80 9.59 -8.65
N ARG A 90 17.50 8.64 -9.25
CA ARG A 90 18.17 8.84 -10.55
C ARG A 90 17.27 8.59 -11.75
N SER A 91 16.39 7.59 -11.68
CA SER A 91 15.80 6.99 -12.88
C SER A 91 14.28 7.12 -12.96
N PHE A 92 13.58 7.33 -11.84
CA PHE A 92 12.13 7.51 -11.90
C PHE A 92 11.77 8.90 -12.39
N ARG A 93 10.56 9.04 -12.95
CA ARG A 93 10.03 10.35 -13.36
C ARG A 93 9.61 11.16 -12.13
N PRO A 94 9.61 12.50 -12.20
CA PRO A 94 8.87 13.34 -11.26
C PRO A 94 7.40 12.90 -11.14
N ASP A 95 6.75 13.35 -10.07
CA ASP A 95 5.36 13.03 -9.76
C ASP A 95 5.13 11.53 -9.58
N THR A 96 6.05 10.87 -8.85
CA THR A 96 5.94 9.44 -8.54
C THR A 96 6.02 9.17 -7.05
N VAL A 97 5.20 8.22 -6.60
CA VAL A 97 5.17 7.72 -5.22
C VAL A 97 5.51 6.23 -5.26
N THR A 98 6.54 5.83 -4.51
CA THR A 98 6.93 4.42 -4.37
C THR A 98 6.83 4.02 -2.91
N ILE A 99 6.01 3.00 -2.62
CA ILE A 99 5.75 2.49 -1.27
C ILE A 99 6.29 1.08 -1.20
N PHE A 100 7.16 0.78 -0.23
CA PHE A 100 7.76 -0.54 -0.10
C PHE A 100 8.06 -0.89 1.35
N GLY A 101 7.82 -2.16 1.72
CA GLY A 101 8.22 -2.71 3.01
C GLY A 101 9.68 -3.14 3.00
N VAL A 102 10.35 -2.93 4.12
CA VAL A 102 11.76 -3.33 4.32
C VAL A 102 11.80 -4.42 5.39
N GLU A 103 12.76 -5.33 5.28
CA GLU A 103 12.96 -6.34 6.32
C GLU A 103 13.17 -5.74 7.71
N HIS A 104 12.95 -6.55 8.75
CA HIS A 104 12.91 -6.00 10.09
C HIS A 104 14.30 -5.58 10.57
N VAL A 105 14.37 -4.42 11.20
CA VAL A 105 15.58 -3.85 11.81
C VAL A 105 15.35 -3.61 13.31
N ARG A 106 16.38 -3.26 14.07
CA ARG A 106 16.19 -2.84 15.46
C ARG A 106 15.72 -1.40 15.53
N LEU A 107 15.05 -1.02 16.62
CA LEU A 107 14.58 0.35 16.83
C LEU A 107 15.71 1.38 16.75
N ARG A 108 16.90 1.06 17.28
CA ARG A 108 18.10 1.91 17.14
C ARG A 108 18.45 2.22 15.67
N ASP A 109 18.31 1.26 14.76
CA ASP A 109 18.63 1.40 13.35
C ASP A 109 17.53 2.19 12.63
N TYR A 110 16.27 1.88 12.92
CA TYR A 110 15.11 2.62 12.43
C TYR A 110 15.17 4.10 12.85
N ARG A 111 15.51 4.38 14.12
CA ARG A 111 15.73 5.75 14.61
C ARG A 111 16.86 6.46 13.87
N ALA A 112 17.98 5.77 13.63
CA ALA A 112 19.09 6.34 12.85
C ALA A 112 18.68 6.70 11.42
N LEU A 113 17.76 5.93 10.81
CA LEU A 113 17.19 6.26 9.50
C LEU A 113 16.25 7.47 9.57
N LEU A 114 15.38 7.55 10.58
CA LEU A 114 14.55 8.75 10.81
C LEU A 114 15.39 10.02 10.98
N GLU A 115 16.51 9.91 11.69
CA GLU A 115 17.50 10.98 11.84
C GLU A 115 18.16 11.35 10.50
N ARG A 116 18.57 10.34 9.72
CA ARG A 116 19.17 10.56 8.40
C ARG A 116 18.24 11.32 7.45
N PHE A 117 16.94 11.06 7.52
CA PHE A 117 15.89 11.73 6.74
C PHE A 117 15.06 12.70 7.60
N ARG A 118 15.71 13.39 8.55
CA ARG A 118 15.04 14.26 9.54
C ARG A 118 14.14 15.32 8.92
N GLU A 119 14.50 15.87 7.76
CA GLU A 119 13.70 16.91 7.08
C GLU A 119 12.26 16.45 6.82
N ASP A 120 12.08 15.17 6.49
CA ASP A 120 10.77 14.57 6.22
C ASP A 120 10.15 13.88 7.46
N ASN A 121 10.98 13.53 8.45
CA ASN A 121 10.58 12.64 9.55
C ASN A 121 10.70 13.24 10.96
N ALA A 122 10.95 14.54 11.11
CA ALA A 122 11.20 15.16 12.41
C ALA A 122 10.11 14.88 13.47
N GLN A 123 8.83 14.85 13.07
CA GLN A 123 7.72 14.55 13.99
C GLN A 123 7.68 13.06 14.37
N ALA A 124 7.87 12.16 13.40
CA ALA A 124 7.98 10.73 13.65
C ALA A 124 9.17 10.39 14.58
N LEU A 125 10.32 11.03 14.33
CA LEU A 125 11.51 10.92 15.18
C LEU A 125 11.23 11.36 16.62
N ALA A 126 10.53 12.47 16.81
CA ALA A 126 10.17 12.95 18.15
C ALA A 126 9.24 11.98 18.91
N LEU A 127 8.37 11.24 18.20
CA LEU A 127 7.54 10.20 18.81
C LEU A 127 8.37 8.98 19.21
N VAL A 128 9.31 8.56 18.37
CA VAL A 128 10.25 7.46 18.69
C VAL A 128 11.16 7.83 19.85
N ASP A 129 11.68 9.06 19.88
CA ASP A 129 12.52 9.54 20.99
C ASP A 129 11.78 9.51 22.33
N ARG A 130 10.50 9.91 22.34
CA ARG A 130 9.66 9.83 23.55
C ARG A 130 9.51 8.40 24.06
N ASP A 131 9.33 7.44 23.16
CA ASP A 131 9.22 6.03 23.52
C ASP A 131 10.53 5.48 24.10
N ILE A 132 11.67 5.83 23.49
CA ILE A 132 13.02 5.47 23.98
C ILE A 132 13.28 6.08 25.36
N ASP A 133 12.88 7.33 25.58
CA ASP A 133 13.02 7.98 26.89
C ASP A 133 12.14 7.32 27.97
N SER A 134 11.08 6.63 27.56
CA SER A 134 10.13 5.97 28.47
C SER A 134 10.51 4.54 28.87
N GLY A 135 11.48 3.90 28.20
CA GLY A 135 11.88 2.53 28.52
C GLY A 135 13.00 1.97 27.64
N ASP A 136 13.48 0.78 28.01
CA ASP A 136 14.53 0.07 27.26
C ASP A 136 13.94 -0.67 26.05
N VAL A 137 13.74 0.07 24.96
CA VAL A 137 13.09 -0.43 23.73
C VAL A 137 14.00 -0.43 22.50
N LEU A 138 15.26 -0.01 22.64
CA LEU A 138 16.18 0.23 21.53
C LEU A 138 16.51 -1.02 20.69
N ASP A 139 16.41 -2.20 21.29
CA ASP A 139 16.64 -3.48 20.61
C ASP A 139 15.36 -4.17 20.14
N MET A 140 14.18 -3.58 20.38
CA MET A 140 12.94 -4.11 19.85
C MET A 140 12.99 -4.14 18.32
N PRO A 141 12.59 -5.25 17.68
CA PRO A 141 12.54 -5.29 16.24
C PRO A 141 11.37 -4.48 15.68
N VAL A 142 11.58 -3.90 14.50
CA VAL A 142 10.65 -2.97 13.84
C VAL A 142 10.28 -3.54 12.49
N ASN A 143 8.99 -3.75 12.26
CA ASN A 143 8.42 -3.93 10.93
C ASN A 143 8.05 -2.55 10.39
N TRP A 144 8.53 -2.18 9.20
CA TRP A 144 8.44 -0.80 8.71
C TRP A 144 8.41 -0.73 7.18
N CYS A 145 8.01 0.43 6.69
CA CYS A 145 7.99 0.75 5.27
C CYS A 145 8.60 2.12 5.00
N CYS A 146 8.91 2.34 3.73
CA CYS A 146 9.35 3.61 3.19
C CYS A 146 8.35 4.07 2.13
N ILE A 147 7.97 5.34 2.22
CA ILE A 147 7.22 6.08 1.21
C ILE A 147 8.18 7.08 0.58
N ALA A 148 8.67 6.73 -0.59
CA ALA A 148 9.60 7.54 -1.38
C ALA A 148 8.80 8.35 -2.41
N ILE A 149 8.85 9.68 -2.32
CA ILE A 149 8.06 10.60 -3.15
C ILE A 149 9.02 11.44 -3.98
N LYS A 150 9.02 11.22 -5.30
CA LYS A 150 9.73 12.08 -6.25
C LYS A 150 8.80 13.20 -6.67
N GLU A 151 9.05 14.38 -6.10
CA GLU A 151 8.23 15.58 -6.30
C GLU A 151 8.37 16.13 -7.73
N SER A 152 7.50 17.07 -8.10
CA SER A 152 7.44 17.65 -9.46
C SER A 152 8.72 18.39 -9.87
N ASP A 153 9.49 18.88 -8.90
CA ASP A 153 10.82 19.49 -9.10
C ASP A 153 11.96 18.46 -9.23
N GLY A 154 11.62 17.18 -9.10
CA GLY A 154 12.56 16.05 -9.17
C GLY A 154 13.22 15.70 -7.84
N ASN A 155 12.98 16.45 -6.76
CA ASN A 155 13.50 16.15 -5.44
C ASN A 155 12.89 14.84 -4.90
N LEU A 156 13.72 14.01 -4.25
CA LEU A 156 13.25 12.78 -3.62
C LEU A 156 13.10 13.01 -2.11
N ARG A 157 11.87 12.86 -1.63
CA ARG A 157 11.52 12.90 -0.21
C ARG A 157 11.25 11.51 0.31
N VAL A 158 11.64 11.25 1.55
CA VAL A 158 11.69 9.90 2.13
C VAL A 158 10.98 9.90 3.47
N PHE A 159 9.84 9.23 3.56
CA PHE A 159 9.05 9.11 4.79
C PHE A 159 9.07 7.67 5.29
N LEU A 160 9.31 7.49 6.58
CA LEU A 160 9.46 6.16 7.18
C LEU A 160 8.35 5.93 8.20
N GLU A 161 7.73 4.76 8.12
CA GLU A 161 6.59 4.40 8.97
C GLU A 161 6.79 3.00 9.54
N ALA A 162 6.74 2.88 10.87
CA ALA A 162 6.74 1.60 11.55
C ALA A 162 5.31 1.09 11.67
N LYS A 163 5.12 -0.22 11.49
CA LYS A 163 3.85 -0.91 11.69
C LYS A 163 3.35 -0.65 13.10
N SER A 164 2.12 -0.17 13.21
CA SER A 164 1.55 0.18 14.51
C SER A 164 1.21 -1.04 15.35
N HIS A 165 0.72 -2.10 14.71
CA HIS A 165 0.27 -3.31 15.38
C HIS A 165 0.78 -4.58 14.67
N PRO A 166 1.76 -5.26 15.30
CA PRO A 166 2.21 -6.58 14.91
C PRO A 166 1.07 -7.59 14.82
N PHE A 167 1.18 -8.61 13.96
CA PHE A 167 0.23 -9.72 13.96
C PHE A 167 0.62 -10.82 14.94
N HIS A 168 -0.33 -11.67 15.32
CA HIS A 168 -0.12 -12.71 16.34
C HIS A 168 1.02 -13.71 16.06
N GLY A 169 1.47 -13.88 14.81
CA GLY A 169 2.66 -14.68 14.49
C GLY A 169 3.99 -13.92 14.65
N GLU A 170 3.91 -12.61 14.87
CA GLU A 170 5.00 -11.70 15.25
C GLU A 170 5.06 -11.47 16.78
N GLU A 171 4.06 -11.89 17.56
CA GLU A 171 3.98 -11.69 19.03
C GLU A 171 4.03 -13.04 19.78
N TYR A 172 4.85 -13.16 20.83
CA TYR A 172 5.05 -14.41 21.60
C TYR A 172 4.55 -14.29 23.04
N ILE A 173 4.24 -15.44 23.67
CA ILE A 173 3.91 -15.52 25.11
C ILE A 173 5.11 -15.11 26.01
N ASP A 174 6.33 -15.21 25.47
CA ASP A 174 7.54 -14.77 26.15
C ASP A 174 7.83 -13.29 25.82
N LYS A 175 7.97 -12.46 26.87
CA LYS A 175 8.03 -10.99 26.82
C LYS A 175 9.22 -10.40 26.06
N PHE A 176 10.13 -11.24 25.56
CA PHE A 176 11.39 -10.84 24.93
C PHE A 176 11.33 -10.72 23.40
N HIS A 177 10.14 -10.88 22.78
CA HIS A 177 9.99 -10.90 21.32
C HIS A 177 8.87 -9.98 20.79
N ASP A 178 8.45 -8.97 21.56
CA ASP A 178 7.49 -7.98 21.08
C ASP A 178 8.16 -7.09 20.02
N LEU A 179 7.48 -6.88 18.88
CA LEU A 179 7.89 -5.85 17.93
C LEU A 179 7.55 -4.46 18.47
N TYR A 180 8.36 -3.48 18.10
CA TYR A 180 8.08 -2.07 18.34
C TYR A 180 6.76 -1.67 17.66
N ARG A 181 5.91 -0.96 18.40
CA ARG A 181 4.61 -0.48 17.91
C ARG A 181 4.75 0.94 17.40
N GLY A 182 4.65 1.10 16.08
CA GLY A 182 4.66 2.40 15.41
C GLY A 182 3.67 3.39 16.03
N ARG A 183 4.09 4.65 16.10
CA ARG A 183 3.37 5.73 16.80
C ARG A 183 2.72 6.72 15.86
N HIS A 184 2.84 6.55 14.56
CA HIS A 184 2.28 7.49 13.60
C HIS A 184 1.82 6.83 12.31
N PHE A 185 0.94 7.54 11.61
CA PHE A 185 0.66 7.35 10.19
C PHE A 185 0.81 8.68 9.47
N TYR A 186 1.34 8.66 8.24
CA TYR A 186 1.38 9.87 7.42
C TYR A 186 0.07 10.07 6.64
N LEU A 187 -0.47 11.29 6.71
CA LEU A 187 -1.46 11.80 5.76
C LEU A 187 -0.77 12.74 4.76
N PHE A 188 -0.50 12.21 3.57
CA PHE A 188 0.11 12.98 2.50
C PHE A 188 -0.95 13.86 1.83
N ARG A 189 -0.67 15.16 1.76
CA ARG A 189 -1.48 16.17 1.10
C ARG A 189 -0.72 16.72 -0.08
N SER A 190 -1.08 16.24 -1.26
CA SER A 190 -0.51 16.71 -2.52
C SER A 190 -0.87 18.17 -2.79
N TYR A 191 0.07 18.90 -3.36
CA TYR A 191 -0.09 20.23 -3.95
C TYR A 191 0.76 20.31 -5.23
N PRO A 192 0.28 20.97 -6.31
CA PRO A 192 -1.02 21.63 -6.42
C PRO A 192 -2.18 20.64 -6.60
N ALA A 193 -1.92 19.37 -6.92
CA ALA A 193 -2.99 18.39 -7.11
C ALA A 193 -3.66 18.06 -5.77
N CYS A 194 -4.99 18.17 -5.70
CA CYS A 194 -5.77 17.93 -4.48
C CYS A 194 -5.99 16.44 -4.20
N PHE A 195 -4.91 15.67 -4.10
CA PHE A 195 -4.91 14.22 -3.88
C PHE A 195 -4.31 13.88 -2.51
N ASN A 196 -5.14 13.46 -1.57
CA ASN A 196 -4.72 13.05 -0.24
C ASN A 196 -4.62 11.53 -0.16
N PHE A 197 -3.53 11.01 0.39
CA PHE A 197 -3.36 9.57 0.53
C PHE A 197 -2.61 9.18 1.81
N MET A 198 -2.76 7.93 2.19
CA MET A 198 -2.06 7.30 3.30
C MET A 198 -1.51 5.94 2.86
N ALA A 199 -0.44 5.50 3.48
CA ALA A 199 0.03 4.11 3.42
C ALA A 199 -0.01 3.55 4.84
N ILE A 200 -0.32 2.26 4.99
CA ILE A 200 -0.24 1.51 6.25
C ILE A 200 0.17 0.06 5.98
N ILE A 201 0.55 -0.68 7.03
CA ILE A 201 1.13 -2.03 6.89
C ILE A 201 0.16 -3.10 7.40
N CYS A 202 -0.31 -3.95 6.49
CA CYS A 202 -0.96 -5.22 6.78
C CYS A 202 -2.10 -5.18 7.81
N LEU A 203 -1.82 -5.56 9.06
CA LEU A 203 -2.80 -5.58 10.15
C LEU A 203 -3.12 -4.21 10.72
N ASP A 204 -2.33 -3.17 10.41
CA ASP A 204 -2.69 -1.79 10.76
C ASP A 204 -4.09 -1.45 10.24
N TYR A 205 -4.49 -2.04 9.10
CA TYR A 205 -5.83 -1.91 8.54
C TYR A 205 -6.91 -2.58 9.40
N LEU A 206 -6.62 -3.66 10.10
CA LEU A 206 -7.63 -4.42 10.86
C LEU A 206 -7.64 -4.12 12.36
N TYR A 207 -6.59 -3.48 12.85
CA TYR A 207 -6.38 -3.37 14.29
C TYR A 207 -7.49 -2.56 14.97
N ARG A 208 -8.02 -3.18 16.04
CA ARG A 208 -8.96 -2.57 16.99
C ARG A 208 -8.80 -3.21 18.36
N ASP A 209 -8.96 -2.40 19.39
CA ASP A 209 -9.19 -2.83 20.76
C ASP A 209 -10.65 -2.51 21.18
N MET A 210 -10.97 -2.62 22.47
CA MET A 210 -12.33 -2.36 22.97
C MET A 210 -12.78 -0.89 22.83
N TYR A 211 -11.85 0.04 22.66
CA TYR A 211 -12.08 1.48 22.76
C TYR A 211 -11.68 2.24 21.49
N ALA A 212 -10.80 1.69 20.67
CA ALA A 212 -10.24 2.36 19.52
C ALA A 212 -9.93 1.41 18.35
N SER A 213 -9.93 1.93 17.14
CA SER A 213 -9.41 1.24 15.96
C SER A 213 -8.63 2.20 15.07
N ASN A 214 -7.60 1.70 14.40
CA ASN A 214 -6.77 2.51 13.51
C ASN A 214 -7.62 3.10 12.38
N ILE A 215 -8.53 2.28 11.84
CA ILE A 215 -9.45 2.70 10.79
C ILE A 215 -10.42 3.78 11.27
N ARG A 216 -10.99 3.67 12.49
CA ARG A 216 -11.83 4.76 13.01
C ARG A 216 -11.07 6.07 13.10
N GLN A 217 -9.81 6.03 13.54
CA GLN A 217 -8.97 7.22 13.62
C GLN A 217 -8.69 7.84 12.23
N ILE A 218 -8.46 7.01 11.21
CA ILE A 218 -8.31 7.46 9.82
C ILE A 218 -9.61 8.10 9.32
N ILE A 219 -10.77 7.48 9.59
CA ILE A 219 -12.09 8.01 9.24
C ILE A 219 -12.30 9.38 9.88
N ASP A 220 -12.13 9.49 11.21
CA ASP A 220 -12.38 10.73 11.95
C ASP A 220 -11.47 11.88 11.45
N HIS A 221 -10.22 11.58 11.10
CA HIS A 221 -9.29 12.56 10.54
C HIS A 221 -9.66 12.98 9.11
N ALA A 222 -10.05 12.02 8.28
CA ALA A 222 -10.51 12.29 6.92
C ALA A 222 -11.82 13.10 6.91
N ASP A 223 -12.75 12.82 7.83
CA ASP A 223 -13.97 13.61 8.02
C ASP A 223 -13.63 15.02 8.48
N THR A 224 -12.72 15.16 9.43
CA THR A 224 -12.22 16.48 9.87
C THR A 224 -11.63 17.27 8.70
N LEU A 225 -10.84 16.62 7.82
CA LEU A 225 -10.31 17.22 6.61
C LEU A 225 -11.46 17.66 5.69
N PHE A 226 -12.41 16.78 5.44
CA PHE A 226 -13.56 17.04 4.57
C PHE A 226 -14.39 18.22 5.05
N PHE A 227 -14.72 18.30 6.34
CA PHE A 227 -15.50 19.42 6.86
C PHE A 227 -14.75 20.75 6.81
N LYS A 228 -13.41 20.72 6.91
CA LYS A 228 -12.57 21.93 6.83
C LYS A 228 -12.31 22.40 5.41
N THR A 229 -12.07 21.49 4.47
CA THR A 229 -11.53 21.83 3.13
C THR A 229 -12.36 21.30 1.97
N ARG A 230 -13.38 20.47 2.23
CA ARG A 230 -14.12 19.69 1.23
C ARG A 230 -13.26 18.68 0.45
N GLN A 231 -12.11 18.31 1.01
CA GLN A 231 -11.28 17.23 0.51
C GLN A 231 -11.35 16.04 1.46
N GLY A 232 -11.55 14.84 0.94
CA GLY A 232 -11.45 13.60 1.71
C GLY A 232 -10.09 12.93 1.55
N LEU A 233 -9.99 11.70 2.07
CA LEU A 233 -8.94 10.76 1.70
C LEU A 233 -9.26 10.21 0.30
N ASN A 234 -8.30 10.29 -0.63
CA ASN A 234 -8.48 9.79 -1.99
C ASN A 234 -8.00 8.34 -2.14
N ALA A 235 -6.91 7.98 -1.46
CA ALA A 235 -6.39 6.61 -1.49
C ALA A 235 -5.81 6.16 -0.15
N LEU A 236 -6.04 4.88 0.17
CA LEU A 236 -5.41 4.19 1.29
C LEU A 236 -4.68 2.97 0.77
N PHE A 237 -3.35 2.99 0.85
CA PHE A 237 -2.48 1.91 0.41
C PHE A 237 -2.16 1.00 1.59
N VAL A 238 -2.40 -0.29 1.43
CA VAL A 238 -2.12 -1.31 2.46
C VAL A 238 -1.13 -2.30 1.87
N ILE A 239 0.14 -2.21 2.25
CA ILE A 239 1.16 -3.18 1.83
C ILE A 239 1.16 -4.37 2.79
N GLN A 240 1.29 -5.59 2.27
CA GLN A 240 1.05 -6.79 3.07
C GLN A 240 1.98 -7.95 2.70
N CYS A 241 2.32 -8.75 3.70
CA CYS A 241 2.78 -10.12 3.57
C CYS A 241 1.79 -11.00 4.35
N ASN A 242 0.52 -10.94 3.94
CA ASN A 242 -0.59 -11.55 4.65
C ASN A 242 -0.88 -12.95 4.08
N PRO A 243 -0.75 -14.02 4.88
CA PRO A 243 -1.10 -15.38 4.47
C PRO A 243 -2.61 -15.64 4.48
N LYS A 244 -3.44 -14.68 4.91
CA LYS A 244 -4.91 -14.77 4.98
C LYS A 244 -5.58 -13.52 4.36
N PRO A 245 -5.31 -13.19 3.09
CA PRO A 245 -5.83 -11.96 2.46
C PRO A 245 -7.36 -11.96 2.34
N GLU A 246 -7.99 -13.14 2.33
CA GLU A 246 -9.44 -13.32 2.23
C GLU A 246 -10.12 -13.53 3.59
N HIS A 247 -9.44 -13.27 4.71
CA HIS A 247 -10.04 -13.46 6.03
C HIS A 247 -11.24 -12.53 6.24
N ARG A 248 -12.33 -13.05 6.82
CA ARG A 248 -13.60 -12.31 7.04
C ARG A 248 -13.45 -10.96 7.74
N ALA A 249 -12.44 -10.81 8.60
CA ALA A 249 -12.19 -9.56 9.31
C ALA A 249 -11.94 -8.37 8.36
N TYR A 250 -11.35 -8.60 7.18
CA TYR A 250 -11.20 -7.56 6.15
C TYR A 250 -12.55 -7.07 5.65
N ARG A 251 -13.49 -7.99 5.38
CA ARG A 251 -14.86 -7.64 4.99
C ARG A 251 -15.54 -6.79 6.05
N ASP A 252 -15.43 -7.17 7.32
CA ASP A 252 -16.08 -6.46 8.43
C ASP A 252 -15.55 -5.02 8.53
N VAL A 253 -14.22 -4.84 8.47
CA VAL A 253 -13.60 -3.52 8.56
C VAL A 253 -13.86 -2.67 7.32
N LEU A 254 -13.79 -3.25 6.11
CA LEU A 254 -14.17 -2.57 4.87
C LEU A 254 -15.62 -2.11 4.89
N SER A 255 -16.53 -2.91 5.46
CA SER A 255 -17.95 -2.53 5.56
C SER A 255 -18.12 -1.29 6.43
N GLY A 256 -17.42 -1.22 7.57
CA GLY A 256 -17.42 -0.03 8.41
C GLY A 256 -16.74 1.18 7.74
N PHE A 257 -15.64 0.96 7.01
CA PHE A 257 -14.89 2.04 6.34
C PHE A 257 -15.68 2.72 5.22
N TYR A 258 -16.34 1.95 4.36
CA TYR A 258 -17.17 2.47 3.27
C TYR A 258 -18.61 2.84 3.70
N GLY A 259 -18.92 2.69 4.99
CA GLY A 259 -20.15 3.12 5.64
C GLY A 259 -21.18 2.00 5.85
N GLU A 260 -21.70 1.91 7.07
CA GLU A 260 -22.97 1.26 7.39
C GLU A 260 -24.15 2.21 7.13
N TYR A 261 -25.38 1.69 7.16
CA TYR A 261 -26.62 2.43 6.90
C TYR A 261 -26.97 3.55 7.91
N LEU A 262 -26.19 3.74 8.99
CA LEU A 262 -26.57 4.58 10.14
C LEU A 262 -25.72 5.86 10.35
N GLU A 263 -24.48 5.94 9.86
CA GLU A 263 -23.60 7.12 10.00
C GLU A 263 -22.90 7.40 8.66
N GLU A 264 -23.00 8.63 8.13
CA GLU A 264 -22.26 9.03 6.92
C GLU A 264 -20.83 9.45 7.27
N THR A 265 -19.84 8.86 6.59
CA THR A 265 -18.41 9.16 6.72
C THR A 265 -17.88 9.84 5.44
N PRO A 266 -18.24 11.13 5.20
CA PRO A 266 -18.01 11.79 3.91
C PRO A 266 -16.53 11.93 3.54
N GLY A 267 -15.62 11.94 4.51
CA GLY A 267 -14.19 12.06 4.32
C GLY A 267 -13.52 10.83 3.74
N VAL A 268 -14.13 9.64 3.86
CA VAL A 268 -13.59 8.40 3.27
C VAL A 268 -14.48 7.80 2.18
N ARG A 269 -15.68 8.36 1.96
CA ARG A 269 -16.72 7.79 1.11
C ARG A 269 -16.25 7.37 -0.29
N GLU A 270 -15.41 8.18 -0.92
CA GLU A 270 -14.87 7.97 -2.27
C GLU A 270 -13.39 7.52 -2.26
N THR A 271 -12.88 7.07 -1.11
CA THR A 271 -11.49 6.56 -1.01
C THR A 271 -11.35 5.32 -1.89
N VAL A 272 -10.18 5.15 -2.51
CA VAL A 272 -9.78 3.88 -3.13
C VAL A 272 -8.83 3.16 -2.18
N THR A 273 -9.22 2.00 -1.67
CA THR A 273 -8.33 1.17 -0.84
C THR A 273 -7.61 0.17 -1.72
N VAL A 274 -6.27 0.14 -1.67
CA VAL A 274 -5.43 -0.74 -2.48
C VAL A 274 -4.64 -1.66 -1.56
N PHE A 275 -4.94 -2.96 -1.61
CA PHE A 275 -4.22 -4.00 -0.89
C PHE A 275 -3.14 -4.59 -1.80
N GLY A 276 -1.88 -4.27 -1.54
CA GLY A 276 -0.71 -4.84 -2.21
C GLY A 276 -0.09 -5.95 -1.39
N ASN A 277 -0.48 -7.20 -1.65
CA ASN A 277 0.02 -8.36 -0.92
C ASN A 277 1.21 -9.01 -1.63
N ALA A 278 2.01 -9.76 -0.88
CA ALA A 278 3.02 -10.65 -1.44
C ALA A 278 2.36 -11.77 -2.26
N SER A 279 3.08 -12.35 -3.22
CA SER A 279 2.55 -13.37 -4.14
C SER A 279 2.33 -14.71 -3.45
N GLY A 280 1.55 -15.59 -4.09
CA GLY A 280 1.25 -16.94 -3.65
C GLY A 280 2.45 -17.87 -3.53
N GLU A 281 3.60 -17.48 -4.08
CA GLU A 281 4.89 -18.17 -3.96
C GLU A 281 5.66 -17.77 -2.69
N SER A 282 5.11 -16.83 -1.91
CA SER A 282 5.69 -16.39 -0.65
C SER A 282 5.65 -17.49 0.41
N TRP A 283 6.61 -17.42 1.31
CA TRP A 283 6.78 -18.33 2.42
C TRP A 283 7.30 -17.56 3.63
N MET A 284 6.79 -17.91 4.81
CA MET A 284 7.27 -17.40 6.08
C MET A 284 7.47 -18.57 7.04
N GLU A 285 8.61 -18.59 7.73
CA GLU A 285 8.91 -19.58 8.76
C GLU A 285 7.81 -19.59 9.85
N ASP A 286 7.46 -20.80 10.31
CA ASP A 286 6.44 -21.07 11.33
C ASP A 286 4.99 -20.65 11.04
N ILE A 287 4.70 -20.22 9.82
CA ILE A 287 3.33 -19.86 9.42
C ILE A 287 2.77 -20.95 8.49
N PRO A 288 1.72 -21.68 8.91
CA PRO A 288 1.11 -22.71 8.07
C PRO A 288 0.63 -22.13 6.73
N GLN A 289 1.06 -22.73 5.62
CA GLN A 289 0.69 -22.31 4.25
C GLN A 289 -0.80 -22.46 3.91
N ALA A 290 -1.62 -22.98 4.82
CA ALA A 290 -3.00 -23.40 4.59
C ALA A 290 -3.95 -22.30 4.08
N ASN A 291 -3.59 -21.01 4.18
CA ASN A 291 -4.47 -19.89 3.78
C ASN A 291 -3.96 -19.05 2.58
N GLY A 292 -2.75 -19.32 2.08
CA GLY A 292 -2.24 -18.80 0.81
C GLY A 292 -2.08 -17.29 0.66
N PHE A 293 -0.87 -16.85 0.32
CA PHE A 293 -0.58 -15.48 -0.13
C PHE A 293 -1.18 -15.16 -1.53
N GLY A 294 -1.00 -13.92 -1.97
CA GLY A 294 -1.53 -13.37 -3.22
C GLY A 294 -2.81 -12.57 -2.99
N ASN A 295 -3.70 -12.56 -3.99
CA ASN A 295 -5.00 -11.89 -3.92
C ASN A 295 -4.91 -10.40 -3.56
N SER A 296 -3.89 -9.69 -4.06
CA SER A 296 -3.91 -8.23 -4.05
C SER A 296 -5.26 -7.74 -4.60
N SER A 297 -5.75 -6.62 -4.09
CA SER A 297 -7.09 -6.15 -4.45
C SER A 297 -7.23 -4.64 -4.37
N VAL A 298 -8.24 -4.13 -5.07
CA VAL A 298 -8.62 -2.72 -5.07
C VAL A 298 -10.09 -2.65 -4.68
N VAL A 299 -10.40 -1.89 -3.65
CA VAL A 299 -11.75 -1.70 -3.13
C VAL A 299 -12.17 -0.26 -3.36
N ILE A 300 -13.41 -0.08 -3.79
CA ILE A 300 -14.05 1.22 -4.04
C ILE A 300 -15.49 1.18 -3.53
N ASN A 301 -16.08 2.35 -3.28
CA ASN A 301 -17.49 2.46 -2.90
C ASN A 301 -18.41 1.78 -3.92
N ARG A 302 -19.50 1.14 -3.47
CA ARG A 302 -20.48 0.48 -4.35
C ARG A 302 -21.15 1.41 -5.35
N LYS A 303 -21.14 2.72 -5.10
CA LYS A 303 -21.66 3.74 -6.02
C LYS A 303 -20.83 3.82 -7.30
N HIS A 304 -19.55 3.48 -7.24
CA HIS A 304 -18.73 3.34 -8.43
C HIS A 304 -19.06 2.03 -9.14
N ARG A 305 -19.20 2.10 -10.46
CA ARG A 305 -19.47 0.89 -11.27
C ARG A 305 -18.17 0.12 -11.50
N LEU A 306 -18.11 -1.08 -10.95
CA LEU A 306 -17.12 -2.10 -11.30
C LEU A 306 -17.80 -3.14 -12.19
N ALA A 307 -17.23 -3.47 -13.36
CA ALA A 307 -17.83 -4.53 -14.17
C ALA A 307 -17.63 -5.89 -13.49
N ARG A 308 -18.65 -6.74 -13.60
CA ARG A 308 -18.60 -8.11 -13.12
C ARG A 308 -17.69 -8.94 -14.01
N VAL A 309 -16.53 -9.31 -13.50
CA VAL A 309 -15.53 -10.15 -14.17
C VAL A 309 -15.23 -11.35 -13.28
N ALA A 310 -15.08 -12.52 -13.90
CA ALA A 310 -14.66 -13.75 -13.23
C ALA A 310 -13.64 -14.48 -14.13
N LEU A 311 -12.39 -14.02 -14.10
CA LEU A 311 -11.26 -14.61 -14.79
C LEU A 311 -10.21 -15.07 -13.76
N PRO A 312 -9.30 -16.01 -14.10
CA PRO A 312 -8.30 -16.52 -13.15
C PRO A 312 -7.39 -15.43 -12.55
N GLU A 313 -7.00 -14.45 -13.37
CA GLU A 313 -6.09 -13.37 -12.97
C GLU A 313 -6.82 -12.14 -12.41
N ILE A 314 -8.11 -12.00 -12.69
CA ILE A 314 -8.92 -10.82 -12.33
C ILE A 314 -10.35 -11.27 -12.07
N SER A 315 -10.86 -10.97 -10.88
CA SER A 315 -12.26 -11.16 -10.55
C SER A 315 -12.80 -9.95 -9.80
N SER A 316 -14.11 -9.74 -9.85
CA SER A 316 -14.77 -8.71 -9.07
C SER A 316 -15.88 -9.31 -8.21
N ASP A 317 -16.03 -8.80 -7.00
CA ASP A 317 -17.11 -9.18 -6.09
C ASP A 317 -17.62 -7.96 -5.29
N ASP A 318 -18.76 -8.12 -4.65
CA ASP A 318 -19.40 -7.13 -3.76
C ASP A 318 -19.65 -7.70 -2.35
N PHE A 319 -18.96 -8.79 -2.00
CA PHE A 319 -19.07 -9.47 -0.68
C PHE A 319 -20.52 -9.69 -0.20
N ASP A 320 -21.37 -10.21 -1.08
CA ASP A 320 -22.78 -10.47 -0.83
C ASP A 320 -23.58 -9.19 -0.51
N GLY A 321 -23.36 -8.13 -1.30
CA GLY A 321 -24.10 -6.86 -1.20
C GLY A 321 -23.56 -5.87 -0.16
N ALA A 322 -22.28 -5.96 0.18
CA ALA A 322 -21.57 -5.01 1.04
C ALA A 322 -21.58 -3.57 0.45
N PRO A 323 -21.27 -2.53 1.24
CA PRO A 323 -21.30 -1.12 0.78
C PRO A 323 -20.16 -0.76 -0.19
N PHE A 324 -19.43 -1.74 -0.70
CA PHE A 324 -18.27 -1.57 -1.56
C PHE A 324 -18.21 -2.66 -2.65
N CYS A 325 -17.38 -2.43 -3.66
CA CYS A 325 -17.03 -3.42 -4.67
C CYS A 325 -15.52 -3.64 -4.65
N ARG A 326 -15.08 -4.88 -4.87
CA ARG A 326 -13.69 -5.27 -4.88
C ARG A 326 -13.30 -5.82 -6.24
N LEU A 327 -12.17 -5.34 -6.76
CA LEU A 327 -11.41 -5.97 -7.83
C LEU A 327 -10.29 -6.81 -7.18
N ARG A 328 -10.35 -8.13 -7.31
CA ARG A 328 -9.38 -9.08 -6.75
C ARG A 328 -8.52 -9.67 -7.87
N PHE A 329 -7.22 -9.70 -7.64
CA PHE A 329 -6.25 -10.28 -8.56
C PHE A 329 -5.91 -11.73 -8.20
N GLY A 330 -5.30 -12.46 -9.14
CA GLY A 330 -4.82 -13.83 -8.94
C GLY A 330 -3.72 -13.93 -7.87
N ARG A 331 -3.27 -15.16 -7.61
CA ARG A 331 -2.22 -15.43 -6.61
C ARG A 331 -0.80 -15.39 -7.15
N GLY A 332 -0.59 -15.45 -8.46
CA GLY A 332 0.76 -15.58 -9.02
C GLY A 332 1.66 -14.37 -8.73
N THR A 333 2.97 -14.52 -8.95
CA THR A 333 3.88 -13.38 -9.01
C THR A 333 3.52 -12.50 -10.21
N ARG A 334 3.08 -11.26 -9.95
CA ARG A 334 2.48 -10.39 -10.96
C ARG A 334 2.81 -8.92 -10.76
N LEU A 335 2.87 -8.17 -11.87
CA LEU A 335 2.69 -6.72 -11.84
C LEU A 335 1.26 -6.39 -12.28
N LEU A 336 0.55 -5.63 -11.45
CA LEU A 336 -0.87 -5.33 -11.61
C LEU A 336 -1.02 -3.85 -11.90
N TYR A 337 -1.18 -3.48 -13.17
CA TYR A 337 -1.21 -2.10 -13.64
C TYR A 337 -2.64 -1.66 -13.97
N PHE A 338 -3.14 -0.65 -13.26
CA PHE A 338 -4.52 -0.16 -13.36
C PHE A 338 -4.59 1.35 -13.11
N ASN A 339 -5.77 1.94 -13.35
CA ASN A 339 -6.01 3.34 -13.01
C ASN A 339 -6.66 3.50 -11.63
N LEU A 340 -6.30 4.55 -10.90
CA LEU A 340 -7.04 4.98 -9.71
C LEU A 340 -8.08 6.01 -10.15
N PRO A 341 -9.38 5.73 -9.93
CA PRO A 341 -10.40 6.76 -10.13
C PRO A 341 -10.12 7.90 -9.15
N HIS A 342 -10.24 9.12 -9.66
CA HIS A 342 -10.19 10.31 -8.84
C HIS A 342 -11.61 10.87 -8.86
N GLU A 343 -12.25 10.98 -7.68
CA GLU A 343 -13.48 11.72 -7.50
C GLU A 343 -13.21 13.02 -6.74
N HIS A 344 -13.79 14.12 -7.23
CA HIS A 344 -13.79 15.42 -6.60
C HIS A 344 -15.22 15.96 -6.58
N GLN A 345 -15.75 16.21 -5.37
CA GLN A 345 -17.17 16.56 -5.18
C GLN A 345 -17.61 17.79 -5.98
N LEU A 346 -16.70 18.74 -6.22
CA LEU A 346 -16.99 19.97 -6.97
C LEU A 346 -16.74 19.84 -8.48
N ASP A 347 -16.14 18.73 -8.95
CA ASP A 347 -15.93 18.50 -10.38
C ASP A 347 -16.74 17.29 -10.87
N PRO A 348 -17.93 17.50 -11.48
CA PRO A 348 -18.81 16.42 -11.93
C PRO A 348 -18.21 15.55 -13.05
N ARG A 349 -17.03 15.90 -13.61
CA ARG A 349 -16.32 15.08 -14.60
C ARG A 349 -15.57 13.92 -13.96
N THR A 350 -15.26 14.03 -12.67
CA THR A 350 -14.47 13.06 -11.90
C THR A 350 -15.29 11.83 -11.46
N SER A 351 -16.60 11.97 -11.25
CA SER A 351 -17.53 10.91 -10.81
C SER A 351 -17.85 9.82 -11.85
N ARG A 352 -17.20 9.84 -13.02
CA ARG A 352 -17.50 8.96 -14.17
C ARG A 352 -16.39 8.00 -14.57
N ILE A 353 -15.24 8.05 -13.91
CA ILE A 353 -14.09 7.22 -14.29
C ILE A 353 -14.22 5.84 -13.65
N SER A 354 -14.39 4.80 -14.47
CA SER A 354 -14.36 3.42 -14.01
C SER A 354 -12.94 2.95 -13.69
N LEU A 355 -12.82 2.11 -12.67
CA LEU A 355 -11.62 1.29 -12.43
C LEU A 355 -11.37 0.39 -13.66
N LYS A 356 -10.15 0.38 -14.17
CA LYS A 356 -9.72 -0.23 -15.42
C LYS A 356 -8.36 -0.87 -15.23
N VAL A 357 -8.27 -2.17 -15.51
CA VAL A 357 -6.99 -2.89 -15.53
C VAL A 357 -6.35 -2.69 -16.91
N HIS A 358 -5.19 -2.05 -16.93
CA HIS A 358 -4.44 -1.79 -18.15
C HIS A 358 -3.55 -2.97 -18.54
N ALA A 359 -2.94 -3.62 -17.56
CA ALA A 359 -2.12 -4.80 -17.78
C ALA A 359 -2.02 -5.65 -16.51
N VAL A 360 -1.94 -6.97 -16.70
CA VAL A 360 -1.40 -7.92 -15.73
C VAL A 360 -0.17 -8.52 -16.37
N MET A 361 0.98 -8.46 -15.69
CA MET A 361 2.23 -8.99 -16.20
C MET A 361 2.70 -10.17 -15.36
N GLY A 362 3.29 -11.17 -16.01
CA GLY A 362 4.02 -12.25 -15.37
C GLY A 362 5.49 -12.16 -15.70
N VAL A 363 6.33 -12.74 -14.84
CA VAL A 363 7.76 -12.89 -15.08
C VAL A 363 8.01 -14.28 -15.68
N ASP A 364 8.90 -14.37 -16.66
CA ASP A 364 9.35 -15.66 -17.22
C ASP A 364 10.61 -16.19 -16.52
N ASP A 365 11.07 -17.37 -16.92
CA ASP A 365 12.26 -18.01 -16.35
C ASP A 365 13.56 -17.20 -16.59
N THR A 366 13.54 -16.23 -17.50
CA THR A 366 14.67 -15.34 -17.79
C THR A 366 14.64 -14.05 -16.94
N GLY A 367 13.60 -13.87 -16.12
CA GLY A 367 13.40 -12.68 -15.30
C GLY A 367 12.78 -11.51 -16.05
N VAL A 368 12.24 -11.72 -17.26
CA VAL A 368 11.64 -10.65 -18.07
C VAL A 368 10.14 -10.59 -17.83
N TRP A 369 9.63 -9.38 -17.65
CA TRP A 369 8.20 -9.11 -17.44
C TRP A 369 7.43 -9.00 -18.75
N HIS A 370 6.42 -9.84 -18.93
CA HIS A 370 5.56 -9.84 -20.12
C HIS A 370 4.10 -9.66 -19.76
N LYS A 371 3.35 -8.95 -20.61
CA LYS A 371 1.90 -8.84 -20.46
C LYS A 371 1.25 -10.19 -20.67
N LEU A 372 0.43 -10.62 -19.71
CA LEU A 372 -0.36 -11.83 -19.82
C LEU A 372 -1.59 -11.57 -20.68
N LYS A 373 -1.93 -12.55 -21.52
CA LYS A 373 -3.24 -12.61 -22.18
C LYS A 373 -4.26 -13.08 -21.16
N VAL A 374 -4.82 -12.15 -20.41
CA VAL A 374 -6.06 -12.42 -19.71
C VAL A 374 -7.15 -12.54 -20.80
N GLY A 375 -8.06 -13.51 -20.70
CA GLY A 375 -9.30 -13.59 -21.52
C GLY A 375 -9.21 -13.49 -23.07
N GLY A 376 -8.05 -13.69 -23.70
CA GLY A 376 -7.91 -13.74 -25.17
C GLY A 376 -7.69 -12.41 -25.91
N SER A 377 -7.63 -11.26 -25.24
CA SER A 377 -7.32 -9.96 -25.88
C SER A 377 -6.04 -9.33 -25.32
N THR A 378 -5.20 -8.78 -26.19
CA THR A 378 -3.95 -8.07 -25.86
C THR A 378 -4.14 -6.56 -25.67
N SER A 379 -5.34 -6.02 -25.92
CA SER A 379 -5.67 -4.61 -25.68
C SER A 379 -6.35 -4.47 -24.31
N GLY A 380 -5.89 -3.50 -23.51
CA GLY A 380 -6.32 -3.30 -22.12
C GLY A 380 -7.83 -3.31 -21.96
N TYR A 381 -8.32 -3.95 -20.91
CA TYR A 381 -9.75 -4.13 -20.69
C TYR A 381 -10.42 -2.80 -20.42
N GLU A 382 -11.29 -2.35 -21.31
CA GLU A 382 -12.43 -1.57 -20.85
C GLU A 382 -13.42 -2.55 -20.26
N LEU A 383 -13.56 -2.49 -18.95
CA LEU A 383 -14.64 -3.15 -18.22
C LEU A 383 -15.95 -2.65 -18.82
N ALA A 384 -16.52 -3.42 -19.74
CA ALA A 384 -17.69 -3.02 -20.51
C ALA A 384 -18.86 -2.75 -19.56
N ARG A 385 -19.66 -1.73 -19.90
CA ARG A 385 -20.92 -1.44 -19.20
C ARG A 385 -21.82 -2.67 -19.26
N ALA A 386 -22.26 -3.16 -18.11
CA ALA A 386 -23.36 -4.12 -18.07
C ALA A 386 -24.58 -3.48 -18.78
N PRO A 387 -25.23 -4.18 -19.72
CA PRO A 387 -26.50 -3.71 -20.27
C PRO A 387 -27.52 -3.61 -19.13
N GLY A 388 -28.30 -2.53 -19.14
CA GLY A 388 -29.10 -2.06 -18.01
C GLY A 388 -29.91 -3.16 -17.32
N GLN A 389 -29.76 -3.20 -15.99
CA GLN A 389 -30.77 -3.66 -15.04
C GLN A 389 -31.00 -2.53 -14.03
#